data_AF-A0A2N4YPT2-F1
#
_entry.id   AF-A0A2N4YPT2-F1
#
_cell.length_a   1.000
_cell.length_b   1.000
_cell.length_c   1.000
_cell.angle_alpha   90.00
_cell.angle_beta   90.00
_cell.angle_gamma   90.00
#
_symmetry.space_group_name_H-M   'P 1'
#
loop_
_entity.id
_entity.type
_entity.pdbx_description
1 polymer ?
#
loop_
_entity_poly.entity_id
_entity_poly.type
_entity_poly.pdbx_seq_one_letter_code
_entity_poly.pdbx_strand_id
1 'polypeptide(L)' 'MFLVDSHCHLDGLDYQTLHKNVDDVLAKAAARDVKFCLAVATTLPGYRSMRELVGTRDNVVFS' A
#
# COMPACT_ATOMS: atom_id res chain seq x y z
N MET A 1 11.82 1.17 15.62
CA MET A 1 12.40 1.97 14.51
C MET A 1 11.27 2.63 13.71
N PHE A 2 11.53 3.54 12.77
CA PHE A 2 10.51 4.06 11.85
C PHE A 2 11.06 4.00 10.42
N LEU A 3 10.56 3.05 9.63
CA LEU A 3 10.94 2.86 8.24
C LEU A 3 9.81 3.31 7.32
N VAL A 4 10.22 3.77 6.13
CA VAL A 4 9.32 4.17 5.04
C VAL A 4 9.58 3.24 3.88
N ASP A 5 8.53 2.58 3.39
CA ASP A 5 8.55 1.97 2.07
C ASP A 5 8.32 3.10 1.05
N SER A 6 9.41 3.61 0.50
CA SER A 6 9.36 4.78 -0.37
C SER A 6 8.80 4.48 -1.76
N HIS A 7 8.56 3.22 -2.12
CA HIS A 7 8.07 2.84 -3.44
C HIS A 7 7.49 1.42 -3.44
N CYS A 8 6.16 1.29 -3.47
CA CYS A 8 5.52 -0.01 -3.64
C CYS A 8 4.22 0.06 -4.47
N HIS A 9 3.90 -1.04 -5.14
CA HIS A 9 2.66 -1.20 -5.91
C HIS A 9 1.62 -1.93 -5.05
N LEU A 10 0.91 -1.19 -4.18
CA LEU A 10 -0.11 -1.79 -3.30
C LEU A 10 -1.28 -2.42 -4.08
N ASP A 11 -1.55 -1.96 -5.29
CA ASP A 11 -2.53 -2.51 -6.22
C ASP A 11 -2.06 -3.80 -6.92
N GLY A 12 -0.77 -4.10 -6.88
CA GLY A 12 -0.17 -5.28 -7.52
C GLY A 12 0.11 -6.47 -6.58
N LEU A 13 -0.26 -6.39 -5.31
CA LEU A 13 -0.06 -7.48 -4.34
C LEU A 13 -1.09 -8.61 -4.51
N ASP A 14 -0.72 -9.83 -4.11
CA ASP A 14 -1.64 -10.97 -4.11
C ASP A 14 -2.62 -10.90 -2.92
N TYR A 15 -3.83 -10.42 -3.19
CA TYR A 15 -4.95 -10.38 -2.24
C TYR A 15 -5.85 -11.63 -2.26
N GLN A 16 -5.51 -12.65 -3.05
CA GLN A 16 -6.27 -13.90 -3.12
C GLN A 16 -5.71 -14.94 -2.16
N THR A 17 -4.38 -15.02 -2.03
CA THR A 17 -3.73 -16.06 -1.22
C THR A 17 -2.81 -15.54 -0.13
N LEU A 18 -2.14 -14.40 -0.34
CA LEU A 18 -1.12 -13.91 0.59
C LEU A 18 -1.63 -12.85 1.58
N HIS A 19 -2.48 -11.94 1.10
CA HIS A 19 -3.00 -10.83 1.87
C HIS A 19 -4.53 -10.82 1.90
N LYS A 20 -5.12 -10.49 3.04
CA LYS A 20 -6.59 -10.40 3.14
C LYS A 20 -7.13 -9.12 2.51
N ASN A 21 -6.42 -8.01 2.70
CA ASN A 21 -6.75 -6.67 2.24
C ASN A 21 -5.55 -5.74 2.52
N VAL A 22 -5.71 -4.45 2.20
CA VAL A 22 -4.67 -3.42 2.44
C VAL A 22 -4.35 -3.27 3.94
N ASP A 23 -5.31 -3.43 4.85
CA ASP A 23 -5.05 -3.36 6.30
C ASP A 23 -4.09 -4.46 6.76
N ASP A 24 -4.26 -5.68 6.25
CA ASP A 24 -3.38 -6.81 6.54
C ASP A 24 -1.95 -6.58 6.01
N VAL A 25 -1.81 -6.00 4.81
CA VAL A 25 -0.50 -5.58 4.27
C VAL A 25 0.18 -4.59 5.21
N LEU A 26 -0.52 -3.52 5.61
CA LEU A 26 0.03 -2.46 6.45
C LEU A 26 0.32 -2.95 7.89
N ALA A 27 -0.49 -3.85 8.42
CA ALA A 27 -0.25 -4.47 9.73
C ALA A 27 1.02 -5.34 9.72
N LYS A 28 1.21 -6.14 8.66
CA LYS A 28 2.43 -6.93 8.45
C LYS A 28 3.66 -6.04 8.28
N ALA A 29 3.54 -4.92 7.57
CA ALA A 29 4.61 -3.93 7.42
C ALA A 29 4.97 -3.28 8.77
N ALA A 30 3.96 -2.84 9.53
CA ALA A 30 4.13 -2.21 10.83
C ALA A 30 4.80 -3.14 11.87
N ALA A 31 4.51 -4.43 11.83
CA ALA A 31 5.17 -5.44 12.67
C ALA A 31 6.69 -5.53 12.43
N ARG A 32 7.19 -4.97 11.33
CA ARG A 32 8.63 -4.90 10.96
C ARG A 32 9.14 -3.46 10.91
N ASP A 33 8.48 -2.56 11.64
CA ASP A 33 8.80 -1.13 11.75
C ASP A 33 8.64 -0.31 10.45
N VAL A 34 8.07 -0.87 9.37
CA VAL A 34 7.66 -0.11 8.17
C VAL A 34 6.30 0.51 8.44
N LYS A 35 6.29 1.83 8.68
CA LYS A 35 5.13 2.54 9.24
C LYS A 35 4.49 3.51 8.26
N PHE A 36 5.11 3.75 7.11
CA PHE A 36 4.62 4.65 6.08
C PHE A 36 4.97 4.11 4.69
N CYS A 37 4.06 4.24 3.73
CA CYS A 37 4.26 3.75 2.37
C CYS A 37 3.93 4.81 1.32
N LEU A 38 4.67 4.83 0.22
CA LEU A 38 4.31 5.54 -1.00
C LEU A 38 3.84 4.52 -2.05
N ALA A 39 2.53 4.52 -2.29
CA ALA A 39 1.85 3.66 -3.24
C ALA A 39 1.97 4.23 -4.65
N VAL A 40 2.47 3.44 -5.60
CA VAL A 40 2.78 3.87 -6.97
C VAL A 40 1.87 3.18 -7.97
N ALA A 41 1.23 3.93 -8.86
CA ALA A 41 0.57 3.36 -10.03
C ALA A 41 1.37 3.59 -11.31
N THR A 42 1.23 2.69 -12.29
CA THR A 42 1.97 2.75 -13.55
C THR A 42 1.22 3.44 -14.69
N THR A 43 -0.08 3.71 -14.50
CA THR A 43 -0.94 4.34 -15.49
C THR A 43 -1.97 5.24 -14.82
N LEU A 44 -2.55 6.19 -15.56
CA LEU A 44 -3.60 7.06 -15.03
C LEU A 44 -4.87 6.31 -14.60
N PRO A 45 -5.39 5.31 -15.36
CA PRO A 45 -6.50 4.48 -14.87
C PRO A 45 -6.10 3.66 -13.64
N GLY A 46 -4.90 3.06 -13.64
CA GLY A 46 -4.37 2.32 -12.49
C GLY A 46 -4.29 3.17 -11.23
N TYR A 47 -3.86 4.44 -11.35
CA TYR A 47 -3.82 5.39 -10.24
C TYR A 47 -5.21 5.59 -9.62
N ARG A 48 -6.25 5.73 -10.43
CA ARG A 48 -7.63 5.88 -9.93
C ARG A 48 -8.08 4.63 -9.18
N SER A 49 -7.88 3.45 -9.77
CA SER A 49 -8.22 2.17 -9.13
C SER A 49 -7.43 1.93 -7.84
N MET A 50 -6.13 2.28 -7.81
CA MET A 50 -5.30 2.19 -6.61
C MET A 50 -5.81 3.12 -5.50
N ARG A 51 -6.22 4.34 -5.82
CA ARG A 51 -6.81 5.28 -4.85
C ARG A 51 -8.10 4.73 -4.26
N GLU A 52 -8.94 4.10 -5.07
CA GLU A 52 -10.18 3.45 -4.62
C GLU A 52 -9.89 2.23 -3.73
N LEU A 53 -8.95 1.38 -4.13
CA LEU A 53 -8.54 0.18 -3.38
C LEU A 53 -7.92 0.53 -2.02
N VAL A 54 -6.99 1.47 -2.00
CA VAL A 54 -6.25 1.85 -0.79
C VAL A 54 -7.13 2.70 0.14
N GLY A 55 -7.97 3.57 -0.41
CA GLY A 55 -8.80 4.49 0.37
C GLY A 55 -7.99 5.62 1.02
N THR A 56 -8.62 6.30 1.98
CA THR A 56 -7.96 7.39 2.75
C THR A 56 -7.30 6.81 3.99
N ARG A 57 -5.98 6.98 4.09
CA ARG A 57 -5.15 6.46 5.19
C ARG A 57 -4.08 7.48 5.52
N ASP A 58 -3.83 7.72 6.80
CA ASP A 58 -2.83 8.71 7.25
C ASP A 58 -1.39 8.28 6.95
N ASN A 59 -1.17 6.99 6.73
CA ASN A 59 0.16 6.39 6.57
C ASN A 59 0.46 5.88 5.15
N VAL A 60 -0.36 6.25 4.17
CA VAL A 60 -0.14 5.94 2.75
C VAL A 60 -0.31 7.19 1.90
N VAL A 61 0.70 7.50 1.09
CA VAL A 61 0.65 8.55 0.07
C VAL A 61 0.74 7.95 -1.31
N PHE A 62 0.40 8.72 -2.35
CA PHE A 62 0.23 8.20 -3.70
C PHE A 62 1.16 8.90 -4.69
N SER A 63 1.69 8.13 -5.64
CA SER A 63 2.46 8.61 -6.80
C SER A 63 2.00 7.97 -8.10
#